data_AF-A0A813VT69-F1
#
_entry.id   AF-A0A813VT69-F1
#
_cell.length_a   1.000
_cell.length_b   1.000
_cell.length_c   1.000
_cell.angle_alpha   90.00
_cell.angle_beta   90.00
_cell.angle_gamma   90.00
#
_symmetry.space_group_name_H-M   'P 1'
#
loop_
_entity.id
_entity.type
_entity.pdbx_description
1 polymer ?
#
loop_
_entity_poly.entity_id
_entity_poly.type
_entity_poly.pdbx_seq_one_letter_code
_entity_poly.pdbx_strand_id
1 'polypeptide(L)'
;KSKYLSYTTGNFHFAGFFIGYVIWGYILTAVFAFIVCICIDAFMTYGSVMFLEKILKSIIPVLLLIIFKQYLNKLLARYAFLQHYGDVLAINNRRILMIFLYFNFFLDSFLGFISSIIRIIQSVIGGCLYMSRLDYSPMGRKLETFDSGFSAYCGFIHIEAVHRNSIMLVVVGHLYSAMKAKQYLAKSSTLIVKSSNPRNKDYSSKAIRKWHLTVLLLRNPRLTFLRKHALLLLQNEDKQVKALNRATRLSYSEQQRHRFSLISENDLEHAWQKNIN
;
A
#
# COMPACT_ATOMS: atom_id res chain seq x y z
N LYS A 1 -18.37 -7.14 -2.93
CA LYS A 1 -17.91 -7.45 -1.55
C LYS A 1 -17.15 -6.24 -0.99
N SER A 2 -17.35 -5.88 0.28
CA SER A 2 -16.64 -4.74 0.90
C SER A 2 -15.13 -5.05 0.99
N LYS A 3 -14.28 -4.12 0.53
CA LYS A 3 -12.81 -4.28 0.57
C LYS A 3 -12.29 -4.42 2.00
N TYR A 4 -12.86 -3.65 2.93
CA TYR A 4 -12.49 -3.69 4.35
C TYR A 4 -12.81 -5.03 5.02
N LEU A 5 -13.92 -5.66 4.62
CA LEU A 5 -14.27 -7.00 5.09
C LEU A 5 -13.19 -7.99 4.66
N SER A 6 -12.76 -7.93 3.39
CA SER A 6 -11.71 -8.80 2.86
C SER A 6 -10.39 -8.64 3.61
N TYR A 7 -9.97 -7.41 3.92
CA TYR A 7 -8.75 -7.16 4.69
C TYR A 7 -8.85 -7.70 6.11
N THR A 8 -10.00 -7.52 6.75
CA THR A 8 -10.27 -8.01 8.11
C THR A 8 -10.24 -9.52 8.18
N THR A 9 -10.92 -10.20 7.25
CA THR A 9 -10.86 -11.67 7.17
C THR A 9 -9.46 -12.17 6.85
N GLY A 10 -8.73 -11.49 5.97
CA GLY A 10 -7.34 -11.82 5.64
C GLY A 10 -6.42 -11.78 6.87
N ASN A 11 -6.55 -10.75 7.70
CA ASN A 11 -5.79 -10.62 8.94
C ASN A 11 -6.08 -11.73 9.96
N PHE A 12 -7.34 -12.18 10.09
CA PHE A 12 -7.68 -13.29 10.98
C PHE A 12 -7.00 -14.61 10.57
N HIS A 13 -6.84 -14.84 9.26
CA HIS A 13 -6.22 -16.06 8.75
C HIS A 13 -4.70 -15.96 8.55
N PHE A 14 -4.12 -14.76 8.57
CA PHE A 14 -2.72 -14.53 8.24
C PHE A 14 -1.75 -15.38 9.06
N ALA A 15 -1.87 -15.39 10.39
CA ALA A 15 -0.94 -16.15 11.25
C ALA A 15 -0.99 -17.67 10.96
N GLY A 16 -2.19 -18.21 10.72
CA GLY A 16 -2.40 -19.62 10.40
C GLY A 16 -1.87 -19.99 9.01
N PHE A 17 -2.11 -19.14 8.00
CA PHE A 17 -1.53 -19.34 6.68
C PHE A 17 -0.02 -19.18 6.70
N PHE A 18 0.53 -18.22 7.45
CA PHE A 18 1.97 -18.03 7.55
C PHE A 18 2.68 -19.31 8.01
N ILE A 19 2.26 -19.89 9.14
CA ILE A 19 2.87 -21.13 9.64
C ILE A 19 2.64 -22.31 8.68
N GLY A 20 1.44 -22.44 8.11
CA GLY A 20 1.12 -23.53 7.20
C GLY A 20 1.98 -23.51 5.93
N TYR A 21 2.13 -22.34 5.30
CA TYR A 21 2.92 -22.16 4.08
C TYR A 21 4.43 -22.27 4.35
N VAL A 22 4.91 -21.84 5.51
CA VAL A 22 6.32 -22.05 5.89
C VAL A 22 6.64 -23.53 6.04
N ILE A 23 5.81 -24.29 6.76
CA ILE A 23 6.00 -25.75 6.93
C ILE A 23 5.91 -26.45 5.57
N TRP A 24 4.87 -26.17 4.79
CA TRP A 24 4.67 -26.80 3.48
C TRP A 24 5.78 -26.42 2.49
N GLY A 25 6.18 -25.15 2.48
CA GLY A 25 7.28 -24.65 1.66
C GLY A 25 8.63 -25.30 2.02
N TYR A 26 8.88 -25.55 3.31
CA TYR A 26 10.07 -26.28 3.75
C TYR A 26 10.07 -27.72 3.24
N ILE A 27 8.95 -28.45 3.39
CA ILE A 27 8.80 -29.82 2.87
C ILE A 27 9.02 -29.84 1.35
N LEU A 28 8.37 -28.92 0.62
CA LEU A 28 8.49 -28.83 -0.83
C LEU A 28 9.93 -28.56 -1.27
N THR A 29 10.61 -27.63 -0.60
CA THR A 29 12.01 -27.29 -0.89
C THR A 29 12.94 -28.48 -0.59
N ALA A 30 12.70 -29.21 0.50
CA ALA A 30 13.47 -30.41 0.85
C ALA A 30 13.28 -31.53 -0.18
N VAL A 31 12.03 -31.81 -0.59
CA VAL A 31 11.74 -32.80 -1.64
C VAL A 31 12.36 -32.39 -2.97
N PHE A 32 12.25 -31.12 -3.35
CA PHE A 32 12.87 -30.60 -4.57
C PHE A 32 14.40 -30.75 -4.53
N ALA A 33 15.04 -30.37 -3.43
CA ALA A 33 16.48 -30.54 -3.25
C ALA A 33 16.88 -32.02 -3.29
N PHE A 34 16.10 -32.92 -2.69
CA PHE A 34 16.34 -34.35 -2.72
C PHE A 34 16.27 -34.92 -4.14
N ILE A 35 15.26 -34.53 -4.93
CA ILE A 35 15.15 -34.91 -6.34
C ILE A 35 16.36 -34.41 -7.13
N VAL A 36 16.77 -33.15 -6.92
CA VAL A 36 17.96 -32.59 -7.58
C VAL A 36 19.22 -33.38 -7.20
N CYS A 37 19.39 -33.74 -5.93
CA CYS A 37 20.52 -34.57 -5.48
C CYS A 37 20.51 -35.96 -6.13
N ILE A 38 19.36 -36.64 -6.21
CA ILE A 38 19.24 -37.92 -6.92
C ILE A 38 19.58 -37.76 -8.40
N CYS A 39 19.08 -36.70 -9.05
CA CYS A 39 19.41 -36.46 -10.45
C CYS A 39 20.91 -36.25 -10.65
N ILE A 40 21.57 -35.51 -9.75
CA ILE A 40 23.03 -35.30 -9.80
C ILE A 40 23.77 -36.61 -9.54
N ASP A 41 23.37 -37.37 -8.52
CA ASP A 41 24.01 -38.65 -8.16
C ASP A 41 23.85 -39.71 -9.26
N ALA A 42 22.64 -39.85 -9.82
CA ALA A 42 22.38 -40.70 -10.97
C ALA A 42 23.19 -40.25 -12.19
N PHE A 43 23.33 -38.94 -12.40
CA PHE A 43 24.16 -38.39 -13.45
C PHE A 43 25.65 -38.65 -13.22
N MET A 44 26.16 -38.60 -11.99
CA MET A 44 27.55 -38.91 -11.70
C MET A 44 27.83 -40.42 -11.80
N THR A 45 26.90 -41.26 -11.35
CA THR A 45 27.07 -42.72 -11.30
C THR A 45 26.88 -43.39 -12.66
N TYR A 46 25.87 -42.97 -13.42
CA TYR A 46 25.54 -43.55 -14.74
C TYR A 46 25.91 -42.67 -15.92
N GLY A 47 26.29 -41.41 -15.67
CA GLY A 47 26.70 -40.50 -16.74
C GLY A 47 28.01 -40.97 -17.36
N SER A 48 27.91 -41.55 -18.55
CA SER A 48 29.08 -41.72 -19.40
C SER A 48 29.63 -40.34 -19.73
N VAL A 49 30.80 -39.99 -19.18
CA VAL A 49 31.52 -38.75 -19.49
C VAL A 49 31.67 -38.54 -21.00
N MET A 50 31.77 -39.64 -21.77
CA MET A 50 31.85 -39.63 -23.22
C MET A 50 30.51 -39.26 -23.89
N PHE A 51 29.38 -39.71 -23.35
CA PHE A 51 28.05 -39.31 -23.83
C PHE A 51 27.78 -37.84 -23.51
N LEU A 52 28.15 -37.38 -22.31
CA LEU A 52 28.05 -35.98 -21.92
C LEU A 52 28.90 -35.08 -22.83
N GLU A 53 30.16 -35.45 -23.07
CA GLU A 53 31.05 -34.72 -23.94
C GLU A 53 30.48 -34.62 -25.36
N LYS A 54 29.90 -35.71 -25.88
CA LYS A 54 29.25 -35.72 -27.19
C LYS A 54 28.03 -34.79 -27.25
N ILE A 55 27.18 -34.80 -26.23
CA ILE A 55 26.05 -33.87 -26.12
C ILE A 55 26.54 -32.43 -26.02
N LEU A 56 27.52 -32.16 -25.16
CA LEU A 56 28.03 -30.83 -24.92
C LEU A 56 28.68 -30.26 -26.19
N LYS A 57 29.49 -31.06 -26.89
CA LYS A 57 30.06 -30.70 -28.21
C LYS A 57 28.98 -30.41 -29.27
N SER A 58 27.81 -31.05 -29.18
CA SER A 58 26.67 -30.79 -30.08
C SER A 58 25.92 -29.50 -29.71
N ILE A 59 25.76 -29.23 -28.41
CA ILE A 59 25.02 -28.06 -27.90
C ILE A 59 25.84 -26.75 -28.01
N ILE A 60 27.17 -26.81 -27.79
CA ILE A 60 28.04 -25.63 -27.81
C ILE A 60 27.91 -24.80 -29.11
N PRO A 61 27.98 -25.38 -30.33
CA PRO A 61 27.79 -24.63 -31.57
C PRO A 61 26.44 -23.94 -31.64
N VAL A 62 25.38 -24.60 -31.18
CA VAL A 62 24.02 -24.02 -31.15
C VAL A 62 23.97 -22.81 -30.22
N LEU A 63 24.49 -22.94 -29.00
CA LEU A 63 24.56 -21.81 -28.05
C LEU A 63 25.37 -20.64 -28.60
N LEU A 64 26.52 -20.92 -29.23
CA LEU A 64 27.37 -19.90 -29.83
C LEU A 64 26.65 -19.16 -30.96
N LEU A 65 25.89 -19.88 -31.81
CA LEU A 65 25.05 -19.27 -32.84
C LEU A 65 23.96 -18.37 -32.25
N ILE A 66 23.33 -18.76 -31.14
CA ILE A 66 22.32 -17.93 -30.46
C ILE A 66 22.93 -16.62 -29.95
N ILE A 67 24.07 -16.71 -29.26
CA ILE A 67 24.78 -15.55 -28.73
C ILE A 67 25.24 -14.63 -29.85
N PHE A 68 25.87 -15.21 -30.90
CA PHE A 68 26.31 -14.49 -32.08
C PHE A 68 25.15 -13.76 -32.75
N LYS A 69 24.03 -14.44 -33.00
CA LYS A 69 22.84 -13.86 -33.60
C LYS A 69 22.26 -12.74 -32.73
N GLN A 70 22.23 -12.89 -31.41
CA GLN A 70 21.73 -11.82 -30.54
C GLN A 70 22.64 -10.59 -30.54
N TYR A 71 23.95 -10.78 -30.63
CA TYR A 71 24.91 -9.69 -30.82
C TYR A 71 24.74 -9.01 -32.19
N LEU A 72 24.62 -9.80 -33.26
CA LEU A 72 24.37 -9.32 -34.62
C LEU A 72 23.09 -8.49 -34.70
N ASN A 73 21.99 -8.96 -34.09
CA ASN A 73 20.72 -8.23 -34.03
C ASN A 73 20.87 -6.88 -33.32
N LYS A 74 21.63 -6.80 -32.22
CA LYS A 74 21.90 -5.53 -31.51
C LYS A 74 22.73 -4.57 -32.38
N LEU A 75 23.73 -5.09 -33.08
CA LEU A 75 24.60 -4.32 -33.96
C LEU A 75 23.82 -3.75 -35.15
N LEU A 76 23.03 -4.59 -35.83
CA LEU A 76 22.15 -4.19 -36.94
C LEU A 76 21.06 -3.21 -36.47
N ALA A 77 20.46 -3.45 -35.30
CA ALA A 77 19.52 -2.51 -34.71
C ALA A 77 20.14 -1.12 -34.55
N ARG A 78 21.34 -1.05 -33.96
CA ARG A 78 22.03 0.22 -33.68
C ARG A 78 22.48 0.95 -34.94
N TYR A 79 23.09 0.25 -35.90
CA TYR A 79 23.76 0.88 -37.03
C TYR A 79 22.95 0.91 -38.33
N ALA A 80 22.05 -0.07 -38.56
CA ALA A 80 21.32 -0.20 -39.82
C ALA A 80 19.85 0.24 -39.72
N PHE A 81 19.18 -0.03 -38.59
CA PHE A 81 17.74 0.18 -38.46
C PHE A 81 17.36 1.46 -37.73
N LEU A 82 17.99 1.76 -36.59
CA LEU A 82 17.64 2.91 -35.75
C LEU A 82 18.30 4.21 -36.23
N GLN A 83 17.58 5.32 -36.07
CA GLN A 83 18.10 6.66 -36.31
C GLN A 83 18.97 7.13 -35.14
N HIS A 84 19.99 7.95 -35.42
CA HIS A 84 20.92 8.48 -34.41
C HIS A 84 21.49 7.40 -33.46
N TYR A 85 21.83 6.23 -33.98
CA TYR A 85 22.54 5.16 -33.26
C TYR A 85 21.93 4.69 -31.92
N GLY A 86 20.63 4.90 -31.69
CA GLY A 86 20.00 4.54 -30.41
C GLY A 86 19.23 5.66 -29.72
N ASP A 87 19.49 6.93 -30.07
CA ASP A 87 19.04 8.07 -29.26
C ASP A 87 17.53 8.35 -29.40
N VAL A 88 16.94 7.96 -30.53
CA VAL A 88 15.51 8.11 -30.80
C VAL A 88 14.95 6.79 -31.30
N LEU A 89 13.76 6.40 -30.82
CA LEU A 89 13.02 5.24 -31.31
C LEU A 89 12.36 5.54 -32.67
N ALA A 90 13.18 5.84 -33.68
CA ALA A 90 12.77 6.09 -35.06
C ALA A 90 13.55 5.17 -36.00
N ILE A 91 12.85 4.58 -36.98
CA ILE A 91 13.43 3.63 -37.93
C ILE A 91 13.77 4.36 -39.23
N ASN A 92 15.03 4.29 -39.66
CA ASN A 92 15.49 4.91 -40.90
C ASN A 92 15.11 4.06 -42.13
N ASN A 93 15.55 2.79 -42.17
CA ASN A 93 15.38 1.89 -43.32
C ASN A 93 14.30 0.83 -43.11
N ARG A 94 13.02 1.24 -43.16
CA ARG A 94 11.87 0.32 -42.91
C ARG A 94 11.84 -0.89 -43.83
N ARG A 95 12.17 -0.75 -45.13
CA ARG A 95 12.16 -1.87 -46.09
C ARG A 95 13.17 -2.96 -45.75
N ILE A 96 14.40 -2.57 -45.40
CA ILE A 96 15.47 -3.51 -45.03
C ILE A 96 15.12 -4.22 -43.72
N LEU A 97 14.53 -3.50 -42.76
CA LEU A 97 14.03 -4.10 -41.53
C LEU A 97 13.00 -5.21 -41.81
N MET A 98 12.05 -5.00 -42.73
CA MET A 98 11.05 -6.02 -43.06
C MET A 98 11.68 -7.26 -43.71
N ILE A 99 12.63 -7.09 -44.62
CA ILE A 99 13.38 -8.20 -45.23
C ILE A 99 14.16 -8.97 -44.16
N PHE A 100 14.85 -8.26 -43.27
CA PHE A 100 15.60 -8.86 -42.17
C PHE A 100 14.69 -9.64 -41.22
N LEU A 101 13.55 -9.08 -40.82
CA LEU A 101 12.57 -9.76 -39.98
C LEU A 101 12.02 -11.03 -40.65
N TYR A 102 11.76 -10.99 -41.95
CA TYR A 102 11.28 -12.15 -42.71
C TYR A 102 12.29 -13.31 -42.66
N PHE A 103 13.58 -13.05 -42.91
CA PHE A 103 14.62 -14.08 -42.82
C PHE A 103 14.86 -14.54 -41.37
N ASN A 104 14.85 -13.62 -40.40
CA ASN A 104 15.12 -13.95 -39.00
C ASN A 104 13.95 -14.66 -38.30
N PHE A 105 12.74 -14.60 -38.87
CA PHE A 105 11.52 -15.22 -38.31
C PHE A 105 11.68 -16.72 -38.02
N PHE A 106 12.31 -17.46 -38.92
CA PHE A 106 12.51 -18.90 -38.74
C PHE A 106 13.40 -19.19 -37.52
N LEU A 107 14.54 -18.49 -37.40
CA LEU A 107 15.44 -18.63 -36.26
C LEU A 107 14.80 -18.16 -34.95
N ASP A 108 14.03 -17.08 -34.98
CA ASP A 108 13.27 -16.58 -33.82
C ASP A 108 12.22 -17.59 -33.34
N SER A 109 11.61 -18.34 -34.25
CA SER A 109 10.60 -19.34 -33.90
C SER A 109 11.21 -20.50 -33.09
N PHE A 110 12.40 -21.01 -33.48
CA PHE A 110 13.11 -22.02 -32.66
C PHE A 110 13.57 -21.47 -31.32
N LEU A 111 14.09 -20.23 -31.31
CA LEU A 111 14.46 -19.55 -30.07
C LEU A 111 13.27 -19.36 -29.13
N GLY A 112 12.09 -19.04 -29.67
CA GLY A 112 10.86 -18.95 -28.92
C GLY A 112 10.45 -20.27 -28.28
N PHE A 113 10.63 -21.39 -28.98
CA PHE A 113 10.40 -22.72 -28.42
C PHE A 113 11.34 -23.04 -27.25
N ILE A 114 12.65 -22.83 -27.42
CA ILE A 114 13.64 -23.03 -26.34
C ILE A 114 13.37 -22.09 -25.17
N SER A 115 13.06 -20.81 -25.44
CA SER A 115 12.71 -19.83 -24.41
C SER A 115 11.47 -20.24 -23.61
N SER A 116 10.52 -20.94 -24.23
CA SER A 116 9.32 -21.43 -23.55
C SER A 116 9.64 -22.55 -22.56
N ILE A 117 10.57 -23.45 -22.92
CA ILE A 117 11.07 -24.49 -22.01
C ILE A 117 11.80 -23.84 -20.82
N ILE A 118 12.71 -22.89 -21.10
CA ILE A 118 13.43 -22.16 -20.04
C ILE A 118 12.46 -21.44 -19.10
N ARG A 119 11.41 -20.81 -19.65
CA ARG A 119 10.36 -20.15 -18.87
C ARG A 119 9.66 -21.10 -17.91
N ILE A 120 9.33 -22.32 -18.33
CA ILE A 120 8.70 -23.33 -17.46
C ILE A 120 9.68 -23.71 -16.34
N ILE A 121 10.94 -23.99 -16.67
CA ILE A 121 11.98 -24.34 -15.68
C ILE A 121 12.13 -23.22 -14.63
N GLN A 122 12.26 -21.97 -15.07
CA GLN A 122 12.35 -20.82 -14.17
C GLN A 122 11.11 -20.66 -13.29
N SER A 123 9.92 -20.95 -13.83
CA SER A 123 8.65 -20.88 -13.09
C SER A 123 8.58 -21.95 -12.01
N VAL A 124 9.04 -23.17 -12.28
CA VAL A 124 9.10 -24.26 -11.28
C VAL A 124 10.09 -23.92 -10.17
N ILE A 125 11.31 -23.52 -10.53
CA ILE A 125 12.35 -23.15 -9.54
C ILE A 125 11.87 -21.98 -8.67
N GLY A 126 11.37 -20.92 -9.31
CA GLY A 126 10.80 -19.77 -8.60
C GLY A 126 9.64 -20.17 -7.71
N GLY A 127 8.70 -20.98 -8.21
CA GLY A 127 7.58 -21.50 -7.46
C GLY A 127 8.00 -22.25 -6.21
N CYS A 128 8.96 -23.18 -6.31
CA CYS A 128 9.48 -23.93 -5.16
C CYS A 128 10.13 -23.04 -4.11
N LEU A 129 10.99 -22.09 -4.53
CA LEU A 129 11.71 -21.21 -3.60
C LEU A 129 10.80 -20.19 -2.92
N TYR A 130 9.87 -19.60 -3.67
CA TYR A 130 8.97 -18.55 -3.16
C TYR A 130 7.71 -19.10 -2.50
N MET A 131 7.44 -20.42 -2.54
CA MET A 131 6.25 -21.02 -1.92
C MET A 131 6.13 -20.72 -0.41
N SER A 132 7.26 -20.65 0.29
CA SER A 132 7.29 -20.39 1.75
C SER A 132 6.98 -18.93 2.12
N ARG A 133 7.02 -18.03 1.13
CA ARG A 133 6.94 -16.59 1.30
C ARG A 133 5.54 -16.08 0.94
N LEU A 134 4.88 -15.39 1.88
CA LEU A 134 3.55 -14.81 1.67
C LEU A 134 3.60 -13.37 1.17
N ASP A 135 4.78 -12.76 1.13
CA ASP A 135 5.01 -11.40 0.61
C ASP A 135 5.01 -11.35 -0.93
N TYR A 136 5.09 -12.50 -1.59
CA TYR A 136 5.06 -12.64 -3.03
C TYR A 136 3.99 -13.63 -3.46
N SER A 137 3.17 -13.27 -4.45
CA SER A 137 2.27 -14.23 -5.07
C SER A 137 2.99 -14.96 -6.20
N PRO A 138 3.06 -16.30 -6.19
CA PRO A 138 3.52 -17.08 -7.34
C PRO A 138 2.68 -16.83 -8.59
N MET A 139 1.45 -16.34 -8.40
CA MET A 139 0.54 -16.00 -9.47
C MET A 139 0.86 -14.62 -10.06
N GLY A 140 0.68 -14.47 -11.37
CA GLY A 140 0.92 -13.18 -12.03
C GLY A 140 0.01 -12.05 -11.52
N ARG A 141 0.41 -10.80 -11.70
CA ARG A 141 -0.23 -9.59 -11.12
C ARG A 141 -1.75 -9.50 -11.22
N LYS A 142 -2.34 -9.99 -12.32
CA LYS A 142 -3.80 -9.96 -12.53
C LYS A 142 -4.56 -11.01 -11.72
N LEU A 143 -3.86 -12.00 -11.19
CA LEU A 143 -4.39 -13.18 -10.53
C LEU A 143 -3.88 -13.30 -9.08
N GLU A 144 -3.22 -12.27 -8.56
CA GLU A 144 -2.82 -12.15 -7.15
C GLU A 144 -4.00 -12.34 -6.18
N THR A 145 -5.21 -11.95 -6.59
CA THR A 145 -6.41 -12.12 -5.76
C THR A 145 -6.85 -13.57 -5.58
N PHE A 146 -6.36 -14.48 -6.42
CA PHE A 146 -6.66 -15.91 -6.31
C PHE A 146 -5.78 -16.59 -5.24
N ASP A 147 -4.64 -15.99 -4.92
CA ASP A 147 -3.74 -16.46 -3.88
C ASP A 147 -4.24 -16.04 -2.50
N SER A 148 -4.72 -17.01 -1.73
CA SER A 148 -5.24 -16.80 -0.39
C SER A 148 -4.16 -16.41 0.62
N GLY A 149 -2.92 -16.90 0.45
CA GLY A 149 -1.79 -16.57 1.31
C GLY A 149 -1.39 -15.10 1.13
N PHE A 150 -1.20 -14.68 -0.11
CA PHE A 150 -0.87 -13.29 -0.44
C PHE A 150 -1.99 -12.31 -0.05
N SER A 151 -3.26 -12.67 -0.31
CA SER A 151 -4.42 -11.86 0.10
C SER A 151 -4.49 -11.66 1.63
N ALA A 152 -4.20 -12.72 2.40
CA ALA A 152 -4.13 -12.64 3.85
C ALA A 152 -2.99 -11.73 4.34
N TYR A 153 -1.82 -11.81 3.72
CA TYR A 153 -0.69 -10.92 4.01
C TYR A 153 -1.02 -9.46 3.73
N CYS A 154 -1.63 -9.15 2.59
CA CYS A 154 -2.09 -7.78 2.27
C CYS A 154 -3.12 -7.28 3.30
N GLY A 155 -4.05 -8.14 3.72
CA GLY A 155 -5.02 -7.81 4.78
C GLY A 155 -4.35 -7.46 6.11
N PHE A 156 -3.38 -8.27 6.53
CA PHE A 156 -2.56 -8.03 7.72
C PHE A 156 -1.83 -6.67 7.66
N ILE A 157 -1.08 -6.41 6.58
CA ILE A 157 -0.31 -5.17 6.43
C ILE A 157 -1.22 -3.94 6.42
N HIS A 158 -2.38 -4.01 5.76
CA HIS A 158 -3.32 -2.89 5.75
C HIS A 158 -3.91 -2.60 7.13
N ILE A 159 -4.22 -3.63 7.91
CA ILE A 159 -4.73 -3.48 9.27
C ILE A 159 -3.64 -2.93 10.20
N GLU A 160 -2.41 -3.44 10.11
CA GLU A 160 -1.30 -2.90 10.87
C GLU A 160 -1.01 -1.44 10.54
N ALA A 161 -1.02 -1.07 9.26
CA ALA A 161 -0.77 0.31 8.83
C ALA A 161 -1.82 1.30 9.37
N VAL A 162 -3.07 0.87 9.47
CA VAL A 162 -4.18 1.71 9.98
C VAL A 162 -4.14 1.80 11.51
N HIS A 163 -3.94 0.69 12.21
CA HIS A 163 -4.01 0.65 13.68
C HIS A 163 -2.69 1.00 14.38
N ARG A 164 -1.54 0.71 13.77
CA ARG A 164 -0.20 0.92 14.34
C ARG A 164 0.61 1.94 13.55
N ASN A 165 -0.04 3.04 13.15
CA ASN A 165 0.67 4.14 12.51
C ASN A 165 1.64 4.81 13.49
N SER A 166 2.95 4.67 13.25
CA SER A 166 4.00 5.20 14.13
C SER A 166 3.95 6.71 14.29
N ILE A 167 3.59 7.45 13.23
CA ILE A 167 3.49 8.92 13.27
C ILE A 167 2.37 9.34 14.23
N MET A 168 1.19 8.70 14.12
CA MET A 168 0.07 8.99 15.00
C MET A 168 0.43 8.68 16.45
N LEU A 169 1.06 7.54 16.71
CA LEU A 169 1.46 7.13 18.06
C LEU A 169 2.46 8.13 18.68
N VAL A 170 3.44 8.60 17.91
CA VAL A 170 4.42 9.60 18.37
C VAL A 170 3.75 10.94 18.65
N VAL A 171 2.86 11.40 17.77
CA VAL A 171 2.13 12.67 17.97
C VAL A 171 1.26 12.61 19.22
N VAL A 172 0.48 11.54 19.38
CA VAL A 172 -0.38 11.35 20.56
C VAL A 172 0.48 11.21 21.83
N GLY A 173 1.57 10.45 21.77
CA GLY A 173 2.51 10.30 22.89
C GLY A 173 3.15 11.63 23.30
N HIS A 174 3.56 12.46 22.33
CA HIS A 174 4.11 13.77 22.59
C HIS A 174 3.06 14.73 23.19
N LEU A 175 1.84 14.73 22.64
CA LEU A 175 0.72 15.53 23.17
C LEU A 175 0.38 15.10 24.60
N TYR A 176 0.31 13.81 24.87
CA TYR A 176 0.02 13.26 26.19
C TYR A 176 1.11 13.65 27.21
N SER A 177 2.38 13.47 26.86
CA SER A 177 3.51 13.88 27.70
C SER A 177 3.50 15.40 27.98
N ALA A 178 3.22 16.22 26.97
CA ALA A 178 3.11 17.67 27.13
C ALA A 178 1.93 18.08 28.04
N MET A 179 0.79 17.40 27.92
CA MET A 179 -0.36 17.61 28.83
C MET A 179 -0.02 17.20 30.26
N LYS A 180 0.59 16.03 30.44
CA LYS A 180 0.96 15.51 31.76
C LYS A 180 2.01 16.40 32.45
N ALA A 181 3.01 16.87 31.70
CA ALA A 181 4.01 17.83 32.19
C ALA A 181 3.35 19.14 32.68
N LYS A 182 2.36 19.66 31.94
CA LYS A 182 1.58 20.84 32.38
C LYS A 182 0.76 20.56 33.64
N GLN A 183 0.17 19.37 33.77
CA GLN A 183 -0.57 18.98 34.98
C GLN A 183 0.34 18.85 36.20
N TYR A 184 1.53 18.25 36.07
CA TYR A 184 2.51 18.20 37.14
C TYR A 184 2.99 19.60 37.54
N LEU A 185 3.33 20.46 36.57
CA LEU A 185 3.69 21.85 36.83
C LEU A 185 2.55 22.60 37.54
N ALA A 186 1.30 22.44 37.11
CA ALA A 186 0.15 23.07 37.76
C ALA A 186 -0.05 22.60 39.21
N LYS A 187 0.18 21.30 39.49
CA LYS A 187 0.08 20.71 40.83
C LYS A 187 1.23 21.13 41.75
N SER A 188 2.42 21.39 41.21
CA SER A 188 3.55 21.98 41.96
C SER A 188 3.39 23.49 42.17
N SER A 189 2.73 24.18 41.24
CA SER A 189 2.51 25.64 41.29
C SER A 189 1.42 26.06 42.29
N THR A 190 0.56 25.15 42.76
CA THR A 190 -0.37 25.46 43.86
C THR A 190 0.35 25.70 45.19
N LEU A 191 1.60 25.23 45.34
CA LEU A 191 2.42 25.43 46.54
C LEU A 191 3.34 26.66 46.45
N ILE A 192 3.61 27.19 45.26
CA ILE A 192 4.55 28.30 45.05
C ILE A 192 3.94 29.34 44.09
N VAL A 193 3.41 30.42 44.68
CA VAL A 193 3.33 31.79 44.11
C VAL A 193 2.14 32.14 43.18
N LYS A 194 1.15 32.81 43.81
CA LYS A 194 0.12 33.70 43.22
C LYS A 194 0.68 35.07 42.74
N SER A 195 1.87 35.14 42.13
CA SER A 195 2.53 36.43 41.80
C SER A 195 3.05 36.56 40.36
N SER A 196 2.24 36.24 39.36
CA SER A 196 2.46 36.80 38.02
C SER A 196 1.18 36.85 37.20
N ASN A 197 0.91 38.00 36.59
CA ASN A 197 -0.28 38.27 35.79
C ASN A 197 -0.32 37.27 34.59
N PRO A 198 -1.30 36.36 34.50
CA PRO A 198 -1.29 35.24 33.54
C PRO A 198 -1.46 35.69 32.08
N ARG A 199 -1.82 36.96 31.84
CA ARG A 199 -2.21 37.47 30.52
C ARG A 199 -1.04 37.67 29.54
N ASN A 200 0.20 37.91 30.00
CA ASN A 200 1.30 38.28 29.10
C ASN A 200 2.07 37.09 28.47
N LYS A 201 2.04 35.90 29.06
CA LYS A 201 2.78 34.73 28.51
C LYS A 201 2.13 34.14 27.25
N ASP A 202 0.80 34.23 27.11
CA ASP A 202 0.08 33.57 26.03
C ASP A 202 0.19 34.27 24.66
N TYR A 203 0.39 35.59 24.63
CA TYR A 203 0.48 36.35 23.37
C TYR A 203 1.76 36.04 22.60
N SER A 204 2.91 35.91 23.29
CA SER A 204 4.20 35.54 22.68
C SER A 204 4.14 34.14 22.04
N SER A 205 3.54 33.16 22.73
CA SER A 205 3.36 31.79 22.19
C SER A 205 2.45 31.74 20.96
N LYS A 206 1.43 32.61 20.87
CA LYS A 206 0.56 32.70 19.68
C LYS A 206 1.29 33.30 18.48
N ALA A 207 2.08 34.35 18.68
CA ALA A 207 2.86 34.97 17.61
C ALA A 207 3.93 34.01 17.05
N ILE A 208 4.65 33.31 17.92
CA ILE A 208 5.66 32.30 17.53
C ILE A 208 5.02 31.16 16.72
N ARG A 209 3.88 30.63 17.14
CA ARG A 209 3.15 29.58 16.38
C ARG A 209 2.70 30.06 15.01
N LYS A 210 2.20 31.31 14.90
CA LYS A 210 1.84 31.92 13.62
C LYS A 210 3.06 32.06 12.72
N TRP A 211 4.21 32.48 13.26
CA TRP A 211 5.45 32.58 12.51
C TRP A 211 5.93 31.22 12.00
N HIS A 212 5.99 30.19 12.85
CA HIS A 212 6.35 28.83 12.43
C HIS A 212 5.42 28.29 11.33
N LEU A 213 4.11 28.56 11.44
CA LEU A 213 3.16 28.19 10.39
C LEU A 213 3.43 28.93 9.08
N THR A 214 3.69 30.24 9.13
CA THR A 214 4.04 31.03 7.94
C THR A 214 5.31 30.50 7.27
N VAL A 215 6.36 30.20 8.05
CA VAL A 215 7.61 29.61 7.53
C VAL A 215 7.36 28.24 6.90
N LEU A 216 6.54 27.39 7.52
CA LEU A 216 6.17 26.09 6.98
C LEU A 216 5.44 26.20 5.63
N LEU A 217 4.49 27.13 5.53
CA LEU A 217 3.68 27.35 4.33
C LEU A 217 4.50 27.99 3.19
N LEU A 218 5.42 28.90 3.53
CA LEU A 218 6.28 29.55 2.55
C LEU A 218 7.28 28.56 1.94
N ARG A 219 7.80 27.62 2.74
CA ARG A 219 8.66 26.53 2.27
C ARG A 219 7.90 25.43 1.52
N ASN A 220 6.59 25.29 1.75
CA ASN A 220 5.77 24.22 1.17
C ASN A 220 4.49 24.81 0.51
N PRO A 221 4.58 25.39 -0.69
CA PRO A 221 3.47 26.12 -1.31
C PRO A 221 2.23 25.24 -1.54
N ARG A 222 2.41 23.93 -1.79
CA ARG A 222 1.31 22.97 -1.96
C ARG A 222 0.44 22.82 -0.71
N LEU A 223 1.02 22.94 0.49
CA LEU A 223 0.26 22.86 1.75
C LEU A 223 -0.69 24.03 1.92
N THR A 224 -0.42 25.18 1.30
CA THR A 224 -1.30 26.35 1.35
C THR A 224 -2.63 26.06 0.67
N PHE A 225 -2.62 25.41 -0.49
CA PHE A 225 -3.83 25.02 -1.19
C PHE A 225 -4.64 23.99 -0.39
N LEU A 226 -3.98 22.93 0.10
CA LEU A 226 -4.61 21.89 0.92
C LEU A 226 -5.23 22.47 2.20
N ARG A 227 -4.52 23.38 2.87
CA ARG A 227 -5.02 24.07 4.07
C ARG A 227 -6.24 24.93 3.77
N LYS A 228 -6.24 25.72 2.69
CA LYS A 228 -7.40 26.53 2.29
C LYS A 228 -8.62 25.64 2.04
N HIS A 229 -8.43 24.54 1.32
CA HIS A 229 -9.50 23.58 1.06
C HIS A 229 -10.04 22.94 2.35
N ALA A 230 -9.15 22.49 3.25
CA ALA A 230 -9.56 21.92 4.54
C ALA A 230 -10.33 22.90 5.42
N LEU A 231 -9.92 24.18 5.45
CA LEU A 231 -10.63 25.22 6.21
C LEU A 231 -12.04 25.50 5.65
N LEU A 232 -12.21 25.45 4.32
CA LEU A 232 -13.52 25.60 3.69
C LEU A 232 -14.45 24.43 4.04
N LEU A 233 -13.94 23.20 4.06
CA LEU A 233 -14.70 22.02 4.47
C LEU A 233 -15.18 22.15 5.92
N LEU A 234 -14.28 22.48 6.84
CA LEU A 234 -14.64 22.69 8.26
C LEU A 234 -15.69 23.80 8.43
N GLN A 235 -15.59 24.88 7.68
CA GLN A 235 -16.58 25.97 7.73
C GLN A 235 -17.96 25.52 7.22
N ASN A 236 -18.00 24.63 6.23
CA ASN A 236 -19.24 24.09 5.70
C ASN A 236 -19.88 23.09 6.69
N GLU A 237 -19.09 22.21 7.31
CA GLU A 237 -19.56 21.33 8.38
C GLU A 237 -20.12 22.11 9.57
N ASP A 238 -19.42 23.16 10.02
CA ASP A 238 -19.88 24.04 11.11
C ASP A 238 -21.23 24.71 10.78
N LYS A 239 -21.43 25.11 9.52
CA LYS A 239 -22.71 25.69 9.06
C LYS A 239 -23.82 24.64 9.07
N GLN A 240 -23.53 23.42 8.62
CA GLN A 240 -24.50 22.31 8.63
C GLN A 240 -24.90 21.93 10.05
N VAL A 241 -23.94 21.77 10.96
CA VAL A 241 -24.22 21.46 12.38
C VAL A 241 -25.06 22.56 13.04
N LYS A 242 -24.75 23.83 12.76
CA LYS A 242 -25.55 24.97 13.26
C LYS A 242 -26.97 24.99 12.69
N ALA A 243 -27.15 24.63 11.41
CA ALA A 243 -28.47 24.54 10.78
C ALA A 243 -29.30 23.38 11.38
N LEU A 244 -28.68 22.21 11.57
CA LEU A 244 -29.28 21.04 12.21
C LEU A 244 -29.75 21.37 13.64
N ASN A 245 -28.87 21.98 14.45
CA ASN A 245 -29.20 22.41 15.81
C ASN A 245 -30.34 23.44 15.85
N ARG A 246 -30.47 24.31 14.84
CA ARG A 246 -31.59 25.26 14.73
C ARG A 246 -32.89 24.54 14.38
N ALA A 247 -32.86 23.59 13.43
CA ALA A 247 -34.03 22.78 13.06
C ALA A 247 -34.53 21.95 14.26
N THR A 248 -33.64 21.32 15.01
CA THR A 248 -33.99 20.56 16.23
C THR A 248 -34.58 21.45 17.32
N ARG A 249 -34.10 22.71 17.47
CA ARG A 249 -34.69 23.67 18.42
C ARG A 249 -36.08 24.13 17.99
N LEU A 250 -36.29 24.35 16.69
CA LEU A 250 -37.59 24.73 16.13
C LEU A 250 -38.60 23.60 16.32
N SER A 251 -38.25 22.35 16.02
CA SER A 251 -39.14 21.19 16.23
C SER A 251 -39.49 20.98 17.71
N TYR A 252 -38.53 21.17 18.63
CA TYR A 252 -38.80 21.15 20.08
C TYR A 252 -39.77 22.26 20.50
N SER A 253 -39.61 23.46 19.94
CA SER A 253 -40.50 24.60 20.24
C SER A 253 -41.91 24.42 19.66
N GLU A 254 -42.04 23.73 18.52
CA GLU A 254 -43.32 23.38 17.90
C GLU A 254 -44.02 22.27 18.68
N GLN A 255 -43.29 21.23 19.12
CA GLN A 255 -43.83 20.20 20.02
C GLN A 255 -44.28 20.79 21.36
N GLN A 256 -43.52 21.73 21.93
CA GLN A 256 -43.94 22.42 23.15
C GLN A 256 -45.21 23.25 22.91
N ARG A 257 -45.27 24.04 21.82
CA ARG A 257 -46.49 24.80 21.46
C ARG A 257 -47.69 23.90 21.25
N HIS A 258 -47.52 22.76 20.57
CA HIS A 258 -48.58 21.78 20.37
C HIS A 258 -49.01 21.11 21.70
N ARG A 259 -48.09 20.99 22.66
CA ARG A 259 -48.41 20.50 24.02
C ARG A 259 -49.17 21.55 24.83
N PHE A 260 -48.80 22.83 24.71
CA PHE A 260 -49.50 23.95 25.34
C PHE A 260 -50.90 24.18 24.76
N SER A 261 -51.10 23.96 23.45
CA SER A 261 -52.43 24.07 22.82
C SER A 261 -53.38 22.92 23.17
N LEU A 262 -52.88 21.83 23.76
CA LEU A 262 -53.69 20.71 24.25
C LEU A 262 -54.11 20.87 25.72
N ILE A 263 -53.65 21.93 26.40
CA ILE A 263 -54.07 22.26 27.78
C ILE A 263 -55.42 22.98 27.68
N SER A 264 -56.46 22.37 28.24
CA SER A 264 -57.82 22.93 28.28
C SER A 264 -57.91 24.05 29.33
N GLU A 265 -58.82 25.01 29.13
CA GLU A 265 -59.04 26.16 30.02
C GLU A 265 -59.34 25.72 31.48
N ASN A 266 -60.01 24.57 31.64
CA ASN A 266 -60.29 23.96 32.95
C ASN A 266 -59.02 23.50 33.71
N ASP A 267 -57.95 23.09 33.00
CA ASP A 267 -56.70 22.65 33.64
C ASP A 267 -55.88 23.85 34.17
N LEU A 268 -56.02 25.02 33.53
CA LEU A 268 -55.38 26.26 33.97
C LEU A 268 -56.06 26.84 35.21
N GLU A 269 -57.39 26.77 35.31
CA GLU A 269 -58.10 27.19 36.53
C GLU A 269 -57.76 26.32 37.74
N HIS A 270 -57.63 25.00 37.53
CA HIS A 270 -57.28 24.06 38.60
C HIS A 270 -55.83 24.26 39.11
N ALA A 271 -54.92 24.72 38.24
CA ALA A 271 -53.56 25.08 38.60
C ALA A 271 -53.48 26.44 39.33
N TRP A 272 -54.29 27.42 38.93
CA TRP A 272 -54.36 28.73 39.59
C TRP A 272 -54.93 28.65 41.01
N GLN A 273 -55.96 27.85 41.24
CA GLN A 273 -56.49 27.65 42.60
C GLN A 273 -55.48 27.00 43.56
N LYS A 274 -54.51 26.24 43.06
CA LYS A 274 -53.51 25.55 43.88
C LYS A 274 -52.37 26.46 44.36
N ASN A 275 -52.22 27.65 43.79
CA ASN A 275 -51.13 28.59 44.09
C ASN A 275 -51.55 29.80 44.95
N ILE A 276 -52.84 29.92 45.28
CA ILE A 276 -53.40 31.02 46.08
C ILE A 276 -53.71 30.60 47.54
N ASN A 277 -53.47 29.33 47.90
CA ASN A 277 -53.51 28.86 49.29
C ASN A 277 -52.11 28.64 49.86
#